data_AF-X6PE91-F1
#
_entry.id   AF-X6PE91-F1
#
_cell.length_a   1.000
_cell.length_b   1.000
_cell.length_c   1.000
_cell.angle_alpha   90.00
_cell.angle_beta   90.00
_cell.angle_gamma   90.00
#
_symmetry.space_group_name_H-M   'P 1'
#
loop_
_entity.id
_entity.type
_entity.pdbx_description
1 polymer ?
#
loop_
_entity_poly.entity_id
_entity_poly.type
_entity_poly.pdbx_seq_one_letter_code
_entity_poly.pdbx_strand_id
1 'polypeptide(L)'
;MLKYHKCIKYRQINTKKLYDNLQSKCQQLNENIHKIFTIMQTSLQEFGFEKYSDNNWYYLNYDDTLPKLWECYKKWIKKQSMYYLYYLFVLLFIINKNMLHRYQTRESVRAAYVLSNKKWKYYEIAFDYDNRTIMLFDTNKSKIKCLQVGNPNKSSLEFNVHIRYFNDIDIHETCTKWACLILNHTWRFRTMSFMDRDCLSNCCA
;
A
#
# COMPACT_ATOMS: atom_id res chain seq x y z
N MET A 1 -3.01 9.07 -2.31
CA MET A 1 -3.28 9.73 -1.02
C MET A 1 -2.00 10.08 -0.24
N LEU A 2 -0.96 9.22 -0.24
CA LEU A 2 0.26 9.41 0.58
C LEU A 2 1.46 10.04 -0.18
N LYS A 3 1.25 10.62 -1.36
CA LYS A 3 2.33 11.31 -2.09
C LYS A 3 2.70 12.58 -1.33
N TYR A 4 3.83 12.54 -0.65
CA TYR A 4 4.47 13.59 0.14
C TYR A 4 4.44 14.94 -0.60
N HIS A 5 3.43 15.76 -0.32
CA HIS A 5 3.53 17.18 -0.51
C HIS A 5 3.97 17.76 0.83
N LYS A 6 5.04 18.57 0.84
CA LYS A 6 5.54 19.28 2.03
C LYS A 6 4.46 20.14 2.73
N CYS A 7 3.33 20.36 2.07
CA CYS A 7 2.12 20.91 2.66
C CYS A 7 0.97 19.95 2.36
N ILE A 8 0.29 19.42 3.38
CA ILE A 8 -1.05 18.84 3.17
C ILE A 8 -1.90 19.95 2.56
N LYS A 9 -2.32 19.78 1.30
CA LYS A 9 -3.15 20.76 0.58
C LYS A 9 -4.51 20.99 1.26
N TYR A 10 -4.95 20.05 2.09
CA TYR A 10 -6.27 20.02 2.71
C TYR A 10 -6.16 19.86 4.23
N ARG A 11 -5.91 20.96 4.94
CA ARG A 11 -6.05 21.04 6.40
C ARG A 11 -7.50 21.24 6.85
N GLN A 12 -8.34 21.62 5.90
CA GLN A 12 -9.75 21.86 6.09
C GLN A 12 -10.51 21.31 4.89
N ILE A 13 -11.62 20.63 5.15
CA ILE A 13 -12.59 20.21 4.14
C ILE A 13 -13.91 20.88 4.47
N ASN A 14 -14.35 21.74 3.55
CA ASN A 14 -15.65 22.37 3.69
C ASN A 14 -16.76 21.34 3.45
N THR A 15 -17.65 21.18 4.43
CA THR A 15 -18.66 20.11 4.42
C THR A 15 -19.67 20.29 3.28
N LYS A 16 -20.07 21.53 2.98
CA LYS A 16 -20.99 21.82 1.87
C LYS A 16 -20.34 21.48 0.53
N LYS A 17 -19.13 21.97 0.28
CA LYS A 17 -18.39 21.64 -0.95
C LYS A 17 -18.15 20.14 -1.10
N LEU A 18 -17.89 19.43 -0.01
CA LEU A 18 -17.75 17.96 -0.03
C LEU A 18 -19.08 17.30 -0.44
N TYR A 19 -20.19 17.72 0.16
CA TYR A 19 -21.52 17.19 -0.16
C TYR A 19 -21.89 17.46 -1.62
N ASP A 20 -21.77 18.70 -2.09
CA ASP A 20 -22.11 19.11 -3.46
C ASP A 20 -21.30 18.31 -4.50
N ASN A 21 -20.00 18.14 -4.25
CA ASN A 21 -19.14 17.32 -5.11
C ASN A 21 -19.54 15.84 -5.12
N LEU A 22 -19.90 15.28 -3.96
CA LEU A 22 -20.36 13.90 -3.87
C LEU A 22 -21.71 13.72 -4.54
N GLN A 23 -22.62 14.68 -4.40
CA GLN A 23 -23.95 14.66 -5.00
C GLN A 23 -23.86 14.57 -6.53
N SER A 24 -23.02 15.43 -7.13
CA SER A 24 -22.79 15.39 -8.59
C SER A 24 -22.29 14.02 -9.06
N LYS A 25 -21.35 13.40 -8.33
CA LYS A 25 -20.85 12.05 -8.65
C LYS A 25 -21.87 10.94 -8.41
N CYS A 26 -22.65 11.02 -7.33
CA CYS A 26 -23.68 10.03 -7.01
C CYS A 26 -24.80 10.06 -8.06
N GLN A 27 -25.17 11.23 -8.56
CA GLN A 27 -26.12 11.37 -9.67
C GLN A 27 -25.63 10.68 -10.94
N GLN A 28 -24.34 10.82 -11.28
CA GLN A 28 -23.73 10.16 -12.44
C GLN A 28 -23.72 8.63 -12.30
N LEU A 29 -23.58 8.12 -11.09
CA LEU A 29 -23.48 6.69 -10.79
C LEU A 29 -24.80 6.04 -10.35
N ASN A 30 -25.89 6.82 -10.28
CA ASN A 30 -27.18 6.41 -9.72
C ASN A 30 -27.07 5.83 -8.29
N GLU A 31 -26.25 6.45 -7.46
CA GLU A 31 -25.95 6.03 -6.08
C GLU A 31 -26.67 6.88 -5.03
N ASN A 32 -26.90 6.32 -3.83
CA ASN A 32 -27.56 7.03 -2.74
C ASN A 32 -26.61 8.01 -2.04
N ILE A 33 -26.81 9.31 -2.27
CA ILE A 33 -25.96 10.38 -1.69
C ILE A 33 -25.91 10.36 -0.16
N HIS A 34 -27.02 10.11 0.54
CA HIS A 34 -27.02 10.08 2.00
C HIS A 34 -26.11 8.97 2.53
N LYS A 35 -26.22 7.77 1.97
CA LYS A 35 -25.37 6.63 2.34
C LYS A 35 -23.89 6.92 2.07
N ILE A 36 -23.56 7.42 0.88
CA ILE A 36 -22.19 7.75 0.49
C ILE A 36 -21.61 8.87 1.36
N PHE A 37 -22.40 9.89 1.68
CA PHE A 37 -21.97 10.99 2.52
C PHE A 37 -21.66 10.53 3.95
N THR A 38 -22.51 9.70 4.55
CA THR A 38 -22.24 9.09 5.87
C THR A 38 -20.95 8.27 5.86
N ILE A 39 -20.74 7.41 4.85
CA ILE A 39 -19.50 6.64 4.70
C ILE A 39 -18.27 7.55 4.62
N MET A 40 -18.38 8.65 3.88
CA MET A 40 -17.30 9.63 3.75
C MET A 40 -16.99 10.31 5.09
N GLN A 41 -18.01 10.70 5.84
CA GLN A 41 -17.83 11.31 7.17
C GLN A 41 -17.14 10.35 8.15
N THR A 42 -17.56 9.08 8.19
CA THR A 42 -16.90 8.05 8.98
C THR A 42 -15.44 7.87 8.55
N SER A 43 -15.17 7.85 7.24
CA SER A 43 -13.80 7.74 6.72
C SER A 43 -12.92 8.92 7.13
N LEU A 44 -13.46 10.15 7.11
CA LEU A 44 -12.76 11.34 7.57
C LEU A 44 -12.36 11.24 9.04
N GLN A 45 -13.28 10.79 9.90
CA GLN A 45 -13.00 10.55 11.32
C GLN A 45 -11.91 9.48 11.52
N GLU A 46 -12.00 8.37 10.78
CA GLU A 46 -10.98 7.31 10.81
C GLU A 46 -9.59 7.84 10.44
N PHE A 47 -9.50 8.73 9.46
CA PHE A 47 -8.24 9.37 9.08
C PHE A 47 -7.72 10.38 10.11
N GLY A 48 -8.57 10.83 11.04
CA GLY A 48 -8.25 11.80 12.08
C GLY A 48 -8.74 13.22 11.83
N PHE A 49 -9.69 13.41 10.91
CA PHE A 49 -10.37 14.71 10.79
C PHE A 49 -11.43 14.85 11.88
N GLU A 50 -11.53 16.06 12.42
CA GLU A 50 -12.50 16.42 13.44
C GLU A 50 -13.44 17.51 12.93
N LYS A 51 -14.68 17.50 13.40
CA LYS A 51 -15.70 18.46 13.00
C LYS A 51 -15.76 19.58 14.04
N TYR A 52 -15.78 20.83 13.57
CA TYR A 52 -15.80 22.02 14.43
C TYR A 52 -17.15 22.76 14.36
N SER A 53 -17.25 23.87 15.09
CA SER A 53 -18.47 24.68 15.23
C SER A 53 -19.00 25.24 13.90
N ASP A 54 -18.13 25.49 12.93
CA ASP A 54 -18.49 25.90 11.57
C ASP A 54 -18.96 24.73 10.68
N ASN A 55 -19.11 23.56 11.27
CA ASN A 55 -19.52 22.31 10.65
C ASN A 55 -18.54 21.78 9.58
N ASN A 56 -17.33 22.34 9.47
CA ASN A 56 -16.28 21.87 8.56
C ASN A 56 -15.35 20.87 9.26
N TRP A 57 -14.59 20.13 8.44
CA TRP A 57 -13.64 19.11 8.91
C TRP A 57 -12.23 19.67 8.93
N TYR A 58 -11.51 19.44 10.02
CA TYR A 58 -10.16 19.94 10.23
C TYR A 58 -9.18 18.82 10.56
N TYR A 59 -7.94 18.98 10.10
CA TYR A 59 -6.83 18.08 10.41
C TYR A 59 -5.76 18.83 11.21
N LEU A 60 -5.84 18.74 12.54
CA LEU A 60 -5.07 19.61 13.44
C LEU A 60 -3.81 18.98 14.01
N ASN A 61 -3.77 17.65 14.14
CA ASN A 61 -2.62 16.96 14.68
C ASN A 61 -1.79 16.39 13.52
N TYR A 62 -0.53 16.80 13.35
CA TYR A 62 0.27 16.42 12.17
C TYR A 62 1.37 15.41 12.50
N ASP A 63 2.08 15.60 13.62
CA ASP A 63 3.34 14.88 13.85
C ASP A 63 3.15 13.39 14.17
N ASP A 64 2.03 13.01 14.80
CA ASP A 64 1.72 11.61 15.16
C ASP A 64 0.82 10.89 14.13
N THR A 65 0.47 11.55 13.03
CA THR A 65 -0.62 11.06 12.17
C THR A 65 -0.21 10.15 11.05
N LEU A 66 1.03 10.22 10.58
CA LEU A 66 1.45 9.41 9.44
C LEU A 66 1.37 7.90 9.73
N PRO A 67 1.75 7.38 10.91
CA PRO A 67 1.50 5.98 11.27
C PRO A 67 0.01 5.61 11.23
N LYS A 68 -0.87 6.48 11.75
CA LYS A 68 -2.33 6.23 11.73
C LYS A 68 -2.87 6.20 10.30
N LEU A 69 -2.46 7.16 9.46
CA LEU A 69 -2.82 7.20 8.04
C LEU A 69 -2.27 5.99 7.28
N TRP A 70 -1.09 5.50 7.65
CA TRP A 70 -0.53 4.29 7.10
C TRP A 70 -1.38 3.05 7.43
N GLU A 71 -1.84 2.91 8.68
CA GLU A 71 -2.76 1.83 9.05
C GLU A 71 -4.08 1.91 8.28
N CYS A 72 -4.66 3.10 8.16
CA CYS A 72 -5.86 3.30 7.36
C CYS A 72 -5.62 2.94 5.88
N TYR A 73 -4.46 3.32 5.33
CA TYR A 73 -4.09 3.00 3.96
C TYR A 73 -3.91 1.50 3.73
N LYS A 74 -3.26 0.78 4.67
CA LYS A 74 -3.15 -0.68 4.62
C LYS A 74 -4.54 -1.35 4.61
N LYS A 75 -5.48 -0.87 5.44
CA LYS A 75 -6.87 -1.37 5.44
C LYS A 75 -7.56 -1.12 4.10
N TRP A 76 -7.34 0.05 3.49
CA TRP A 76 -7.96 0.43 2.23
C TRP A 76 -7.41 -0.36 1.04
N ILE A 77 -6.10 -0.52 0.93
CA ILE A 77 -5.49 -1.32 -0.15
C ILE A 77 -6.03 -2.74 -0.19
N LYS A 78 -6.28 -3.36 0.97
CA LYS A 78 -6.83 -4.72 1.05
C LYS A 78 -8.23 -4.85 0.42
N LYS A 79 -8.93 -3.74 0.15
CA LYS A 79 -10.22 -3.72 -0.55
C LYS A 79 -10.10 -3.68 -2.08
N GLN A 80 -8.89 -3.57 -2.64
CA GLN A 80 -8.70 -3.59 -4.10
C GLN A 80 -9.09 -4.96 -4.67
N SER A 81 -9.69 -4.96 -5.87
CA SER A 81 -10.20 -6.18 -6.53
C SER A 81 -9.12 -7.27 -6.70
N MET A 82 -7.85 -6.87 -6.87
CA MET A 82 -6.72 -7.80 -6.97
C MET A 82 -6.56 -8.68 -5.73
N TYR A 83 -6.80 -8.15 -4.52
CA TYR A 83 -6.76 -8.95 -3.29
C TYR A 83 -7.90 -9.96 -3.23
N TYR A 84 -9.09 -9.60 -3.70
CA TYR A 84 -10.24 -10.51 -3.78
C TYR A 84 -10.04 -11.62 -4.82
N LEU A 85 -9.58 -11.27 -6.03
CA LEU A 85 -9.28 -12.24 -7.09
C LEU A 85 -8.19 -13.22 -6.64
N TYR A 86 -7.16 -12.71 -5.98
CA TYR A 86 -6.13 -13.56 -5.39
C TYR A 86 -6.70 -14.49 -4.32
N TYR A 87 -7.51 -13.97 -3.40
CA TYR A 87 -8.13 -14.78 -2.36
C TYR A 87 -9.02 -15.89 -2.95
N LEU A 88 -9.82 -15.57 -3.97
CA LEU A 88 -10.64 -16.53 -4.69
C LEU A 88 -9.78 -17.61 -5.37
N PHE A 89 -8.70 -17.21 -6.06
CA PHE A 89 -7.76 -18.12 -6.69
C PHE A 89 -7.12 -19.08 -5.67
N VAL A 90 -6.67 -18.55 -4.53
CA VAL A 90 -6.13 -19.37 -3.43
C VAL A 90 -7.16 -20.34 -2.90
N LEU A 91 -8.40 -19.89 -2.68
CA LEU A 91 -9.49 -20.75 -2.19
C LEU A 91 -9.75 -21.91 -3.15
N LEU A 92 -9.82 -21.64 -4.45
CA LEU A 92 -9.99 -22.65 -5.50
C LEU A 92 -8.83 -23.65 -5.57
N PHE A 93 -7.60 -23.18 -5.35
CA PHE A 93 -6.41 -24.05 -5.31
C PHE A 93 -6.30 -24.89 -4.02
N ILE A 94 -6.76 -24.37 -2.88
CA ILE A 94 -6.79 -25.10 -1.60
C ILE A 94 -7.81 -26.25 -1.65
N ILE A 95 -8.97 -26.03 -2.29
CA ILE A 95 -10.00 -27.06 -2.47
C ILE A 95 -9.47 -28.25 -3.29
N ASN A 96 -8.53 -28.01 -4.22
CA ASN A 96 -7.85 -29.06 -5.01
C ASN A 96 -6.72 -29.81 -4.27
N LYS A 97 -6.67 -29.71 -2.93
CA LYS A 97 -5.85 -30.49 -1.97
C LYS A 97 -4.55 -31.06 -2.54
N ASN A 98 -3.47 -30.26 -2.48
CA ASN A 98 -2.09 -30.75 -2.26
C ASN A 98 -1.03 -29.65 -2.01
N MET A 99 -1.38 -28.38 -1.84
CA MET A 99 -0.41 -27.28 -1.77
C MET A 99 -0.62 -26.31 -0.60
N LEU A 100 -1.09 -26.79 0.55
CA LEU A 100 -1.42 -25.91 1.69
C LEU A 100 -0.23 -25.11 2.23
N HIS A 101 1.01 -25.61 2.12
CA HIS A 101 2.19 -24.97 2.70
C HIS A 101 2.71 -23.73 1.94
N ARG A 102 2.29 -23.49 0.69
CA ARG A 102 2.80 -22.37 -0.13
C ARG A 102 1.90 -21.14 -0.18
N TYR A 103 0.65 -21.20 0.32
CA TYR A 103 -0.34 -20.14 0.12
C TYR A 103 -0.58 -19.22 1.32
N GLN A 104 -0.03 -19.54 2.50
CA GLN A 104 -0.08 -18.67 3.67
C GLN A 104 0.72 -17.35 3.51
N THR A 105 1.44 -17.18 2.40
CA THR A 105 2.59 -16.27 2.34
C THR A 105 2.37 -14.98 1.52
N ARG A 106 1.26 -14.77 0.80
CA ARG A 106 1.01 -13.44 0.18
C ARG A 106 0.48 -12.38 1.15
N GLU A 107 0.04 -12.75 2.35
CA GLU A 107 -0.12 -11.80 3.47
C GLU A 107 1.21 -11.50 4.21
N SER A 108 2.33 -12.16 3.86
CA SER A 108 3.53 -12.16 4.72
C SER A 108 4.53 -11.04 4.47
N VAL A 109 4.63 -10.50 3.24
CA VAL A 109 5.63 -9.44 2.98
C VAL A 109 5.10 -8.10 3.44
N ARG A 110 5.10 -7.94 4.76
CA ARG A 110 4.75 -6.72 5.47
C ARG A 110 5.91 -5.75 5.50
N ALA A 111 7.13 -6.23 5.26
CA ALA A 111 8.33 -5.42 5.29
C ALA A 111 9.48 -6.07 4.52
N ALA A 112 10.42 -5.24 4.07
CA ALA A 112 11.70 -5.69 3.54
C ALA A 112 12.76 -4.60 3.73
N TYR A 113 14.03 -4.99 3.59
CA TYR A 113 15.10 -4.02 3.47
C TYR A 113 15.22 -3.57 2.02
N VAL A 114 15.26 -2.25 1.80
CA VAL A 114 15.42 -1.65 0.47
C VAL A 114 16.76 -0.92 0.42
N LEU A 115 17.54 -1.18 -0.63
CA LEU A 115 18.82 -0.50 -0.83
C LEU A 115 18.56 0.95 -1.27
N SER A 116 18.94 1.92 -0.45
CA SER A 116 18.78 3.35 -0.74
C SER A 116 20.04 4.10 -0.35
N ASN A 117 20.66 4.78 -1.32
CA ASN A 117 21.94 5.50 -1.15
C ASN A 117 23.04 4.60 -0.57
N LYS A 118 23.24 3.42 -1.18
CA LYS A 118 24.22 2.40 -0.77
C LYS A 118 24.04 1.83 0.66
N LYS A 119 22.92 2.13 1.33
CA LYS A 119 22.59 1.61 2.66
C LYS A 119 21.26 0.87 2.63
N TRP A 120 21.22 -0.28 3.30
CA TRP A 120 19.98 -1.02 3.51
C TRP A 120 19.13 -0.33 4.58
N LYS A 121 17.84 -0.19 4.31
CA LYS A 121 16.88 0.41 5.24
C LYS A 121 15.63 -0.44 5.29
N TYR A 122 15.14 -0.69 6.49
CA TYR A 122 13.93 -1.44 6.72
C TYR A 122 12.71 -0.58 6.41
N TYR A 123 11.76 -1.13 5.68
CA TYR A 123 10.49 -0.48 5.34
C TYR A 123 9.35 -1.45 5.55
N GLU A 124 8.24 -0.97 6.10
CA GLU A 124 6.95 -1.62 5.88
C GLU A 124 6.52 -1.43 4.43
N ILE A 125 5.86 -2.44 3.85
CA ILE A 125 5.51 -2.49 2.43
C ILE A 125 3.99 -2.62 2.27
N ALA A 126 3.42 -1.86 1.34
CA ALA A 126 2.07 -2.05 0.84
C ALA A 126 2.05 -1.97 -0.69
N PHE A 127 1.26 -2.83 -1.33
CA PHE A 127 1.11 -2.89 -2.78
C PHE A 127 -0.17 -2.20 -3.22
N ASP A 128 -0.05 -1.09 -3.93
CA ASP A 128 -1.18 -0.40 -4.53
C ASP A 128 -1.28 -0.86 -5.98
N TYR A 129 -2.11 -1.88 -6.22
CA TYR A 129 -2.24 -2.50 -7.53
C TYR A 129 -2.92 -1.57 -8.54
N ASP A 130 -3.93 -0.81 -8.09
CA ASP A 130 -4.63 0.17 -8.94
C ASP A 130 -3.65 1.21 -9.52
N ASN A 131 -2.66 1.64 -8.73
CA ASN A 131 -1.65 2.60 -9.16
C ASN A 131 -0.36 1.95 -9.66
N ARG A 132 -0.24 0.62 -9.55
CA ARG A 132 0.98 -0.16 -9.80
C ARG A 132 2.22 0.37 -9.10
N THR A 133 2.06 0.67 -7.81
CA THR A 133 3.11 1.22 -6.96
C THR A 133 3.34 0.38 -5.73
N ILE A 134 4.61 0.26 -5.32
CA ILE A 134 4.99 -0.24 -4.00
C ILE A 134 5.18 0.96 -3.08
N MET A 135 4.40 0.99 -2.00
CA MET A 135 4.48 2.01 -0.96
C MET A 135 5.38 1.49 0.15
N LEU A 136 6.36 2.31 0.53
CA LEU A 136 7.37 1.98 1.54
C LEU A 136 7.25 2.95 2.70
N PHE A 137 6.99 2.45 3.90
CA PHE A 137 6.90 3.26 5.12
C PHE A 137 8.12 3.04 6.03
N ASP A 138 8.88 4.11 6.23
CA ASP A 138 10.01 4.19 7.16
C ASP A 138 9.46 4.46 8.56
N THR A 139 9.30 3.41 9.37
CA THR A 139 8.74 3.51 10.72
C THR A 139 9.62 4.36 11.63
N ASN A 140 10.94 4.35 11.43
CA ASN A 140 11.89 5.11 12.25
C ASN A 140 11.85 6.61 11.96
N LYS A 141 11.50 7.00 10.73
CA LYS A 141 11.50 8.41 10.31
C LYS A 141 10.12 8.99 10.06
N SER A 142 9.08 8.18 10.20
CA SER A 142 7.72 8.51 9.75
C SER A 142 7.75 9.13 8.35
N LYS A 143 8.32 8.39 7.38
CA LYS A 143 8.42 8.84 5.97
C LYS A 143 7.92 7.78 5.03
N ILE A 144 7.17 8.20 4.02
CA ILE A 144 6.67 7.32 2.97
C ILE A 144 7.44 7.57 1.68
N LYS A 145 7.81 6.49 1.01
CA LYS A 145 8.31 6.50 -0.37
C LYS A 145 7.36 5.70 -1.24
N CYS A 146 7.32 6.05 -2.51
CA CYS A 146 6.53 5.38 -3.52
C CYS A 146 7.46 4.92 -4.64
N LEU A 147 7.40 3.64 -4.98
CA LEU A 147 8.13 3.05 -6.08
C LEU A 147 7.15 2.70 -7.19
N GLN A 148 7.26 3.36 -8.34
CA GLN A 148 6.48 3.00 -9.52
C GLN A 148 7.10 1.74 -10.13
N VAL A 149 6.33 0.65 -10.15
CA VAL A 149 6.80 -0.65 -10.67
C VAL A 149 6.20 -0.98 -12.03
N GLY A 150 4.95 -0.59 -12.29
CA GLY A 150 4.28 -0.77 -13.59
C GLY A 150 3.72 0.54 -14.14
N ASN A 151 3.06 0.48 -15.31
CA ASN A 151 2.41 1.64 -15.92
C ASN A 151 0.96 1.80 -15.39
N PRO A 152 0.63 2.88 -14.66
CA PRO A 152 -0.71 3.07 -14.08
C PRO A 152 -1.82 3.20 -15.12
N ASN A 153 -1.48 3.56 -16.36
CA ASN A 153 -2.45 3.74 -17.45
C ASN A 153 -2.69 2.47 -18.26
N LYS A 154 -1.96 1.38 -18.00
CA LYS A 154 -2.23 0.09 -18.66
C LYS A 154 -3.37 -0.63 -17.97
N SER A 155 -4.26 -1.24 -18.76
CA SER A 155 -5.34 -2.12 -18.29
C SER A 155 -4.89 -3.58 -18.10
N SER A 156 -3.68 -3.95 -18.53
CA SER A 156 -3.16 -5.32 -18.40
C SER A 156 -3.06 -5.74 -16.93
N LEU A 157 -3.38 -6.98 -16.60
CA LEU A 157 -3.12 -7.51 -15.27
C LEU A 157 -1.61 -7.65 -14.98
N GLU A 158 -0.81 -7.84 -16.03
CA GLU A 158 0.65 -7.98 -15.92
C GLU A 158 1.32 -6.63 -15.62
N PHE A 159 2.24 -6.65 -14.66
CA PHE A 159 2.97 -5.46 -14.26
C PHE A 159 4.15 -5.15 -15.20
N ASN A 160 4.57 -6.13 -16.01
CA ASN A 160 5.76 -6.09 -16.87
C ASN A 160 7.02 -5.71 -16.10
N VAL A 161 7.13 -6.17 -14.86
CA VAL A 161 8.29 -5.90 -14.00
C VAL A 161 9.37 -6.92 -14.31
N HIS A 162 10.57 -6.44 -14.64
CA HIS A 162 11.71 -7.34 -14.76
C HIS A 162 12.20 -7.72 -13.35
N ILE A 163 12.10 -9.00 -13.00
CA ILE A 163 12.52 -9.53 -11.69
C ILE A 163 13.79 -10.38 -11.83
N ARG A 164 14.79 -10.12 -10.99
CA ARG A 164 16.00 -10.94 -10.89
C ARG A 164 16.28 -11.33 -9.45
N TYR A 165 16.59 -12.60 -9.21
CA TYR A 165 16.99 -13.08 -7.88
C TYR A 165 18.50 -13.08 -7.71
N PHE A 166 18.95 -12.83 -6.49
CA PHE A 166 20.33 -13.06 -6.09
C PHE A 166 20.37 -13.37 -4.59
N ASN A 167 21.53 -13.84 -4.10
CA ASN A 167 21.79 -13.97 -2.68
C ASN A 167 22.86 -12.97 -2.30
N ASP A 168 22.70 -12.35 -1.14
CA ASP A 168 23.66 -11.42 -0.57
C ASP A 168 24.12 -11.98 0.78
N ILE A 169 25.42 -11.99 1.02
CA ILE A 169 25.99 -12.55 2.25
C ILE A 169 26.69 -11.41 2.97
N ASP A 170 26.21 -11.11 4.17
CA ASP A 170 26.84 -10.12 5.02
C ASP A 170 27.96 -10.76 5.83
N ILE A 171 29.10 -10.99 5.15
CA ILE A 171 30.23 -11.75 5.71
C ILE A 171 30.90 -11.01 6.88
N HIS A 172 30.83 -9.68 6.89
CA HIS A 172 31.62 -8.86 7.80
C HIS A 172 30.90 -8.50 9.10
N GLU A 173 29.57 -8.38 9.09
CA GLU A 173 28.84 -7.97 10.30
C GLU A 173 28.09 -9.12 10.96
N THR A 174 27.35 -9.92 10.20
CA THR A 174 26.36 -10.86 10.77
C THR A 174 26.49 -12.30 10.29
N CYS A 175 27.37 -12.55 9.32
CA CYS A 175 27.45 -13.82 8.56
C CYS A 175 26.09 -14.29 8.01
N THR A 176 25.13 -13.37 7.84
CA THR A 176 23.75 -13.70 7.47
C THR A 176 23.60 -13.74 5.96
N LYS A 177 22.98 -14.81 5.45
CA LYS A 177 22.59 -14.95 4.05
C LYS A 177 21.19 -14.38 3.84
N TRP A 178 21.09 -13.38 2.97
CA TRP A 178 19.84 -12.72 2.62
C TRP A 178 19.29 -13.23 1.29
N ALA A 179 17.99 -13.51 1.24
CA ALA A 179 17.29 -13.74 -0.01
C ALA A 179 16.99 -12.39 -0.65
N CYS A 180 17.47 -12.16 -1.87
CA CYS A 180 17.39 -10.85 -2.48
C CYS A 180 16.70 -10.86 -3.84
N LEU A 181 16.07 -9.75 -4.19
CA LEU A 181 15.52 -9.53 -5.53
C LEU A 181 15.79 -8.12 -6.05
N ILE A 182 15.78 -7.99 -7.37
CA ILE A 182 15.92 -6.73 -8.10
C ILE A 182 14.69 -6.56 -8.99
N LEU A 183 13.99 -5.43 -8.83
CA LEU A 183 12.88 -5.02 -9.68
C LEU A 183 13.35 -3.95 -10.68
N ASN A 184 13.02 -4.12 -11.96
CA ASN A 184 13.31 -3.20 -13.06
C ASN A 184 14.79 -2.73 -13.09
N HIS A 185 15.71 -3.66 -12.79
CA HIS A 185 17.16 -3.43 -12.69
C HIS A 185 17.61 -2.34 -11.69
N THR A 186 16.68 -1.76 -10.94
CA THR A 186 16.91 -0.52 -10.17
C THR A 186 16.72 -0.77 -8.68
N TRP A 187 15.58 -1.35 -8.30
CA TRP A 187 15.19 -1.45 -6.89
C TRP A 187 15.64 -2.78 -6.33
N ARG A 188 16.56 -2.75 -5.36
CA ARG A 188 17.07 -3.95 -4.70
C ARG A 188 16.42 -4.14 -3.34
N PHE A 189 15.98 -5.36 -3.07
CA PHE A 189 15.32 -5.76 -1.84
C PHE A 189 16.06 -6.93 -1.20
N ARG A 190 16.11 -6.92 0.14
CA ARG A 190 16.59 -8.00 1.02
C ARG A 190 15.40 -8.45 1.88
N THR A 191 15.13 -9.76 1.90
CA THR A 191 14.11 -10.39 2.74
C THR A 191 14.74 -11.44 3.65
N MET A 192 14.09 -11.72 4.78
CA MET A 192 14.58 -12.67 5.79
C MET A 192 14.66 -14.10 5.27
N SER A 193 13.72 -14.49 4.40
CA SER A 193 13.66 -15.84 3.83
C SER A 193 13.47 -15.81 2.32
N PHE A 194 13.81 -16.92 1.67
CA PHE A 194 13.49 -17.11 0.24
C PHE A 194 11.98 -17.14 0.00
N MET A 195 11.19 -17.59 0.98
CA MET A 195 9.72 -17.56 0.90
C MET A 195 9.22 -16.12 0.82
N ASP A 196 9.74 -15.22 1.65
CA ASP A 196 9.37 -13.80 1.59
C ASP A 196 9.81 -13.15 0.28
N ARG A 197 10.99 -13.50 -0.24
CA ARG A 197 11.46 -13.03 -1.55
C ARG A 197 10.50 -13.45 -2.66
N ASP A 198 10.13 -14.73 -2.67
CA ASP A 198 9.27 -15.29 -3.70
C ASP A 198 7.85 -14.69 -3.60
N CYS A 199 7.39 -14.37 -2.39
CA CYS A 199 6.12 -13.66 -2.19
C CYS A 199 6.19 -12.21 -2.67
N LEU A 200 7.27 -11.51 -2.36
CA LEU A 200 7.51 -10.15 -2.85
C LEU A 200 7.54 -10.12 -4.39
N SER A 201 8.21 -11.11 -4.99
CA SER A 201 8.27 -11.32 -6.43
C SER A 201 6.88 -11.54 -7.03
N ASN A 202 6.10 -12.46 -6.44
CA ASN A 202 4.74 -12.78 -6.87
C ASN A 202 3.76 -11.60 -6.77
N CYS A 203 3.98 -10.65 -5.86
CA CYS A 203 3.19 -9.42 -5.78
C CYS A 203 3.56 -8.40 -6.88
N CYS A 204 4.69 -8.60 -7.58
CA CYS A 204 5.19 -7.70 -8.61
C CYS A 204 5.08 -8.27 -10.03
N ALA A 205 4.70 -9.53 -10.19
CA ALA A 205 4.52 -10.20 -11.49
C ALA A 205 3.11 -9.91 -12.03
#